data_AF-A0A1Q9HEX0-F1
#
_entry.id   AF-A0A1Q9HEX0-F1
#
_cell.length_a   1.000
_cell.length_b   1.000
_cell.length_c   1.000
_cell.angle_alpha   90.00
_cell.angle_beta   90.00
_cell.angle_gamma   90.00
#
_symmetry.space_group_name_H-M   'P 1'
#
loop_
_entity.id
_entity.type
_entity.pdbx_description
1 polymer ?
#
loop_
_entity_poly.entity_id
_entity_poly.type
_entity_poly.pdbx_seq_one_letter_code
_entity_poly.pdbx_strand_id
1 'polypeptide(L)'
;MIHSHTQTISKYNVLAQPTQPMNIDDKVMNRLAGLSMQQQWIFFTAECPRPDYSQFSACNVSCQKIIQLKPSHSQSELEIVIKAIKSGNASAIVASNQIDCVNQTLLKDLALSHGCEVFFVEGRTNQFH
;
A
#
# COMPACT_ATOMS: atom_id res chain seq x y z
N MET A 1 14.92 27.97 20.33
CA MET A 1 15.55 26.65 20.54
C MET A 1 14.80 25.66 19.68
N ILE A 2 15.43 25.12 18.65
CA ILE A 2 14.79 24.25 17.66
C ILE A 2 14.93 22.83 18.19
N HIS A 3 13.82 22.21 18.61
CA HIS A 3 13.84 20.84 19.12
C HIS A 3 14.06 19.89 17.95
N SER A 4 15.31 19.47 17.76
CA SER A 4 15.69 18.39 16.85
C SER A 4 15.17 17.06 17.43
N HIS A 5 13.92 16.72 17.13
CA HIS A 5 13.41 15.37 17.36
C HIS A 5 14.16 14.42 16.43
N THR A 6 15.24 13.81 16.93
CA THR A 6 15.86 12.62 16.35
C THR A 6 14.86 11.49 16.48
N GLN A 7 13.92 11.42 15.54
CA GLN A 7 13.08 10.23 15.36
C GLN A 7 14.02 9.11 14.95
N THR A 8 14.08 8.06 15.76
CA THR A 8 14.78 6.82 15.44
C THR A 8 14.08 6.21 14.22
N ILE A 9 14.53 6.57 13.02
CA ILE A 9 13.92 6.10 11.78
C ILE A 9 14.17 4.60 11.72
N SER A 10 13.10 3.83 11.92
CA SER A 10 13.13 2.38 11.78
C SER A 10 13.69 2.02 10.41
N LYS A 11 14.67 1.13 10.35
CA LYS A 11 15.21 0.57 9.09
C LYS A 11 14.14 -0.12 8.23
N TYR A 12 12.97 -0.38 8.81
CA TYR A 12 11.79 -0.93 8.14
C TYR A 12 10.82 0.15 7.66
N ASN A 13 11.13 1.44 7.86
CA ASN A 13 10.34 2.54 7.33
C ASN A 13 10.54 2.57 5.81
N VAL A 14 9.53 2.08 5.11
CA VAL A 14 9.44 2.05 3.65
C VAL A 14 9.64 3.46 3.09
N LEU A 15 9.29 4.50 3.84
CA LEU A 15 9.37 5.88 3.38
C LEU A 15 10.71 6.56 3.70
N ALA A 16 11.66 5.84 4.31
CA ALA A 16 12.99 6.37 4.64
C ALA A 16 13.99 6.32 3.47
N GLN A 17 13.62 5.72 2.35
CA GLN A 17 14.47 5.68 1.14
C GLN A 17 13.86 6.57 0.06
N PRO A 18 14.68 7.29 -0.72
CA PRO A 18 14.20 8.08 -1.83
C PRO A 18 13.49 7.17 -2.82
N THR A 19 12.25 7.52 -3.15
CA THR A 19 11.38 6.81 -4.07
C THR A 19 10.81 7.80 -5.06
N GLN A 20 10.16 7.30 -6.10
CA GLN A 20 9.51 8.13 -7.11
C GLN A 20 8.01 8.16 -6.84
N PRO A 21 7.33 9.29 -7.11
CA PRO A 21 5.88 9.36 -7.05
C PRO A 21 5.24 8.23 -7.86
N MET A 22 4.26 7.57 -7.26
CA MET A 22 3.50 6.52 -7.90
C MET A 22 2.45 7.13 -8.83
N ASN A 23 2.13 6.45 -9.93
CA ASN A 23 1.00 6.80 -10.77
C ASN A 23 -0.32 6.35 -10.11
N ILE A 24 -0.86 7.17 -9.20
CA ILE A 24 -2.09 6.92 -8.47
C ILE A 24 -3.04 8.09 -8.72
N ASP A 25 -4.29 7.79 -9.10
CA ASP A 25 -5.35 8.79 -9.26
C ASP A 25 -5.59 9.54 -7.94
N ASP A 26 -5.76 10.86 -8.02
CA ASP A 26 -6.08 11.72 -6.87
C ASP A 26 -7.28 11.21 -6.07
N LYS A 27 -8.27 10.58 -6.72
CA LYS A 27 -9.42 9.98 -6.03
C LYS A 27 -9.00 8.83 -5.11
N VAL A 28 -8.07 7.99 -5.57
CA VAL A 28 -7.51 6.89 -4.78
C VAL A 28 -6.66 7.44 -3.66
N MET A 29 -5.84 8.47 -3.90
CA MET A 29 -5.05 9.14 -2.86
C MET A 29 -5.93 9.75 -1.77
N ASN A 30 -7.01 10.44 -2.15
CA ASN A 30 -7.98 10.99 -1.18
C ASN A 30 -8.67 9.88 -0.38
N ARG A 31 -9.00 8.75 -1.02
CA ARG A 31 -9.59 7.60 -0.32
C ARG A 31 -8.60 6.98 0.66
N LEU A 32 -7.34 6.80 0.25
CA LEU A 32 -6.26 6.33 1.11
C LEU A 32 -6.02 7.27 2.30
N ALA A 33 -6.12 8.59 2.11
CA ALA A 33 -6.03 9.55 3.20
C ALA A 33 -7.09 9.29 4.27
N GLY A 34 -8.35 9.12 3.86
CA GLY A 34 -9.46 8.75 4.75
C GLY A 34 -9.25 7.40 5.45
N LEU A 35 -8.85 6.36 4.71
CA LEU A 35 -8.59 5.03 5.26
C LEU A 35 -7.38 5.00 6.21
N SER A 36 -6.41 5.90 6.00
CA SER A 36 -5.25 6.06 6.88
C SER A 36 -5.60 6.69 8.24
N MET A 37 -6.77 7.34 8.37
CA MET A 37 -7.21 7.87 9.67
C MET A 37 -7.72 6.76 10.60
N GLN A 38 -8.12 5.60 10.05
CA GLN A 38 -8.57 4.44 10.81
C GLN A 38 -7.42 3.82 11.63
N GLN A 39 -7.72 3.01 12.63
CA GLN A 39 -6.70 2.35 13.48
C GLN A 39 -6.05 1.11 12.81
N GLN A 40 -6.27 0.91 11.52
CA GLN A 40 -5.76 -0.22 10.74
C GLN A 40 -4.63 0.22 9.79
N TRP A 41 -3.90 -0.75 9.25
CA TRP A 41 -2.76 -0.55 8.37
C TRP A 41 -3.17 -0.33 6.92
N ILE A 42 -2.31 0.32 6.15
CA ILE A 42 -2.34 0.34 4.69
C ILE A 42 -1.22 -0.55 4.19
N PHE A 43 -1.56 -1.65 3.53
CA PHE A 43 -0.58 -2.57 2.98
C PHE A 43 -0.30 -2.27 1.52
N PHE A 44 0.98 -2.28 1.15
CA PHE A 44 1.44 -2.27 -0.23
C PHE A 44 2.03 -3.63 -0.55
N THR A 45 1.61 -4.27 -1.64
CA THR A 45 2.24 -5.50 -2.09
C THR A 45 3.67 -5.26 -2.58
N ALA A 46 4.43 -6.33 -2.83
CA ALA A 46 5.80 -6.19 -3.30
C ALA A 46 5.86 -5.84 -4.79
N GLU A 47 4.81 -6.19 -5.52
CA GLU A 47 4.68 -6.07 -6.97
C GLU A 47 4.29 -4.65 -7.40
N CYS A 48 3.77 -3.81 -6.48
CA CYS A 48 3.58 -2.39 -6.74
C CYS A 48 4.84 -1.55 -6.43
N PRO A 49 4.97 -0.36 -7.06
CA PRO A 49 6.02 0.60 -6.74
C PRO A 49 5.97 0.97 -5.25
N ARG A 50 7.14 1.34 -4.73
CA ARG A 50 7.27 1.73 -3.33
C ARG A 50 6.62 3.10 -3.12
N PRO A 51 5.79 3.29 -2.07
CA PRO A 51 5.15 4.57 -1.81
C PRO A 51 6.18 5.65 -1.52
N ASP A 52 5.95 6.84 -2.08
CA ASP A 52 6.80 8.01 -1.88
C ASP A 52 6.33 8.87 -0.70
N TYR A 53 7.26 9.22 0.20
CA TYR A 53 6.90 10.00 1.37
C TYR A 53 6.29 11.36 1.01
N SER A 54 6.86 12.05 0.03
CA SER A 54 6.46 13.41 -0.32
C SER A 54 5.07 13.44 -0.93
N GLN A 55 4.76 12.51 -1.85
CA GLN A 55 3.45 12.36 -2.46
C GLN A 55 2.37 12.03 -1.42
N PHE A 56 2.63 11.05 -0.54
CA PHE A 56 1.66 10.61 0.45
C PHE A 56 1.45 11.64 1.57
N SER A 57 2.52 12.32 2.01
CA SER A 57 2.41 13.41 2.98
C SER A 57 1.68 14.63 2.43
N ALA A 58 1.85 14.95 1.14
CA ALA A 58 1.14 16.07 0.51
C ALA A 58 -0.37 15.84 0.42
N CYS A 59 -0.81 14.59 0.32
CA CYS A 59 -2.22 14.20 0.29
C CYS A 59 -2.79 13.83 1.67
N ASN A 60 -2.11 14.20 2.77
CA ASN A 60 -2.54 13.90 4.15
C ASN A 60 -2.69 12.40 4.47
N VAL A 61 -2.01 11.51 3.75
CA VAL A 61 -1.99 10.08 4.09
C VAL A 61 -1.05 9.88 5.28
N SER A 62 -1.52 9.16 6.31
CA SER A 62 -0.70 8.80 7.47
C SER A 62 0.40 7.80 7.10
N CYS A 63 1.55 8.32 6.66
CA CYS A 63 2.77 7.59 6.32
C CYS A 63 3.22 6.57 7.39
N GLN A 64 2.92 6.81 8.66
CA GLN A 64 3.26 5.90 9.77
C GLN A 64 2.45 4.59 9.76
N LYS A 65 1.33 4.55 9.03
CA LYS A 65 0.44 3.38 8.91
C LYS A 65 0.63 2.62 7.61
N ILE A 66 1.67 2.96 6.84
CA ILE A 66 2.00 2.31 5.59
C ILE A 66 3.01 1.20 5.86
N ILE A 67 2.67 -0.02 5.46
CA ILE A 67 3.57 -1.17 5.49
C ILE A 67 3.67 -1.73 4.08
N GLN A 68 4.89 -1.90 3.59
CA GLN A 68 5.14 -2.67 2.38
C GLN A 68 5.38 -4.13 2.75
N LEU A 69 4.55 -5.00 2.19
CA LEU A 69 4.68 -6.44 2.31
C LEU A 69 5.92 -6.90 1.54
N LYS A 70 6.56 -7.95 2.05
CA LYS A 70 7.68 -8.59 1.36
C LYS A 70 7.17 -9.52 0.26
N PRO A 71 7.90 -9.65 -0.86
CA PRO A 71 7.56 -10.64 -1.87
C PRO A 71 7.64 -12.04 -1.25
N SER A 72 6.73 -12.91 -1.68
CA SER A 72 6.76 -14.32 -1.31
C SER A 72 7.36 -15.14 -2.46
N HIS A 73 8.16 -16.15 -2.12
CA HIS A 73 8.66 -17.11 -3.10
C HIS A 73 7.67 -18.25 -3.39
N SER A 74 6.65 -18.42 -2.54
CA SER A 74 5.70 -19.54 -2.60
C SER A 74 4.26 -19.11 -2.81
N GLN A 75 3.97 -17.81 -2.80
CA GLN A 75 2.61 -17.28 -2.91
C GLN A 75 2.58 -16.19 -3.96
N SER A 76 1.52 -16.22 -4.77
CA SER A 76 1.20 -15.16 -5.71
C SER A 76 0.75 -13.89 -5.00
N GLU A 77 0.80 -12.75 -5.70
CA GLU A 77 0.26 -11.49 -5.20
C GLU A 77 -1.22 -11.64 -4.79
N LEU A 78 -2.02 -12.36 -5.58
CA LEU A 78 -3.41 -12.68 -5.27
C LEU A 78 -3.57 -13.34 -3.88
N GLU A 79 -2.78 -14.38 -3.60
CA GLU A 79 -2.84 -15.07 -2.31
C GLU A 79 -2.40 -14.18 -1.15
N ILE A 80 -1.39 -13.33 -1.38
CA ILE A 80 -0.93 -12.34 -0.40
C ILE A 80 -2.06 -11.35 -0.09
N VAL A 81 -2.74 -10.82 -1.10
CA VAL A 81 -3.87 -9.90 -0.90
C VAL A 81 -5.02 -10.58 -0.17
N ILE A 82 -5.40 -11.81 -0.54
CA ILE A 82 -6.44 -12.58 0.16
C ILE A 82 -6.10 -12.75 1.65
N LYS A 83 -4.85 -13.07 1.98
CA LYS A 83 -4.41 -13.21 3.38
C LYS A 83 -4.41 -11.89 4.12
N ALA A 84 -3.96 -10.82 3.46
CA ALA A 84 -3.99 -9.47 4.01
C ALA A 84 -5.42 -9.04 4.36
N ILE A 85 -6.39 -9.27 3.46
CA ILE A 85 -7.82 -9.00 3.72
C ILE A 85 -8.30 -9.81 4.91
N LYS A 86 -8.10 -11.13 4.88
CA LYS A 86 -8.57 -12.06 5.93
C LYS A 86 -7.94 -11.81 7.29
N SER A 87 -6.78 -11.15 7.34
CA SER A 87 -6.11 -10.79 8.59
C SER A 87 -6.87 -9.74 9.41
N GLY A 88 -7.77 -8.97 8.78
CA GLY A 88 -8.56 -7.92 9.45
C GLY A 88 -7.76 -6.71 9.94
N ASN A 89 -6.45 -6.67 9.68
CA ASN A 89 -5.56 -5.62 10.19
C ASN A 89 -5.37 -4.46 9.21
N ALA A 90 -5.89 -4.56 8.00
CA ALA A 90 -5.74 -3.55 6.96
C ALA A 90 -7.05 -2.80 6.71
N SER A 91 -6.97 -1.46 6.59
CA SER A 91 -8.06 -0.64 6.06
C SER A 91 -7.97 -0.51 4.54
N ALA A 92 -6.76 -0.56 4.00
CA ALA A 92 -6.52 -0.55 2.57
C ALA A 92 -5.38 -1.48 2.16
N ILE A 93 -5.48 -2.05 0.97
CA ILE A 93 -4.41 -2.83 0.33
C ILE A 93 -4.19 -2.27 -1.07
N VAL A 94 -2.96 -1.91 -1.38
CA VAL A 94 -2.53 -1.46 -2.70
C VAL A 94 -1.78 -2.61 -3.36
N ALA A 95 -2.33 -3.09 -4.47
CA ALA A 95 -1.80 -4.20 -5.25
C ALA A 95 -1.49 -3.76 -6.69
N SER A 96 -0.75 -4.57 -7.42
CA SER A 96 -0.48 -4.34 -8.83
C SER A 96 -1.70 -4.67 -9.70
N ASN A 97 -1.85 -3.95 -10.81
CA ASN A 97 -2.84 -4.23 -11.83
C ASN A 97 -2.50 -5.45 -12.71
N GLN A 98 -1.46 -6.24 -12.37
CA GLN A 98 -1.11 -7.47 -13.08
C GLN A 98 -2.02 -8.65 -12.70
N ILE A 99 -2.74 -8.55 -11.57
CA ILE A 99 -3.82 -9.48 -11.23
C ILE A 99 -4.92 -9.34 -12.29
N ASP A 100 -5.44 -10.45 -12.81
CA ASP A 100 -6.48 -10.43 -13.85
C ASP A 100 -7.80 -9.80 -13.36
N CYS A 101 -8.61 -9.32 -14.29
CA CYS A 101 -9.82 -8.55 -13.97
C CYS A 101 -10.86 -9.31 -13.13
N VAL A 102 -10.95 -10.64 -13.30
CA VAL A 102 -11.88 -11.48 -12.53
C VAL A 102 -11.43 -11.52 -11.08
N ASN A 103 -10.14 -11.78 -10.85
CA ASN A 103 -9.57 -11.78 -9.52
C ASN A 103 -9.55 -10.37 -8.88
N GLN A 104 -9.35 -9.30 -9.65
CA GLN A 104 -9.47 -7.94 -9.11
C GLN A 104 -10.87 -7.66 -8.58
N THR A 105 -11.91 -8.11 -9.28
CA THR A 105 -13.31 -7.94 -8.86
C THR A 105 -13.58 -8.76 -7.59
N LEU A 106 -13.17 -10.03 -7.58
CA LEU A 106 -13.26 -10.89 -6.41
C LEU A 106 -12.57 -10.27 -5.18
N LEU A 107 -11.38 -9.71 -5.35
CA LEU A 107 -10.63 -9.08 -4.28
C LEU A 107 -11.32 -7.84 -3.71
N LYS A 108 -11.93 -7.02 -4.57
CA LYS A 108 -12.71 -5.85 -4.14
C LYS A 108 -13.93 -6.27 -3.32
N ASP A 109 -14.68 -7.26 -3.79
CA ASP A 109 -15.86 -7.77 -3.07
C ASP A 109 -15.47 -8.39 -1.72
N LEU A 110 -14.40 -9.19 -1.72
CA LEU A 110 -13.86 -9.80 -0.51
C LEU A 110 -13.42 -8.72 0.49
N ALA A 111 -12.69 -7.70 0.04
CA ALA A 111 -12.24 -6.60 0.89
C ALA A 111 -13.41 -5.86 1.54
N LEU A 112 -14.44 -5.53 0.75
CA LEU A 112 -15.63 -4.84 1.25
C LEU A 112 -16.32 -5.63 2.37
N SER A 113 -16.46 -6.95 2.20
CA SER A 113 -17.03 -7.82 3.25
C SER A 113 -16.21 -7.89 4.54
N HIS A 114 -14.92 -7.54 4.47
CA HIS A 114 -13.99 -7.50 5.61
C HIS A 114 -13.72 -6.08 6.11
N GLY A 115 -14.43 -5.07 5.60
CA GLY A 115 -14.27 -3.67 6.01
C GLY A 115 -12.97 -3.03 5.53
N CYS A 116 -12.39 -3.50 4.43
CA CYS A 116 -11.22 -2.91 3.81
C CYS A 116 -11.42 -2.65 2.31
N GLU A 117 -10.50 -1.92 1.70
CA GLU A 117 -10.56 -1.61 0.27
C GLU A 117 -9.27 -2.02 -0.44
N VAL A 118 -9.41 -2.51 -1.68
CA VAL A 118 -8.27 -2.88 -2.52
C VAL A 118 -8.17 -1.92 -3.69
N PHE A 119 -6.98 -1.33 -3.86
CA PHE A 119 -6.64 -0.44 -4.96
C PHE A 119 -5.59 -1.10 -5.83
N PHE A 120 -5.77 -0.98 -7.15
CA PHE A 120 -4.84 -1.52 -8.12
C PHE A 120 -4.08 -0.38 -8.78
N VAL A 121 -2.76 -0.45 -8.77
CA VAL A 121 -1.85 0.54 -9.36
C VAL A 121 -0.98 -0.15 -10.42
N GLU A 122 -0.36 0.65 -11.28
CA GLU A 122 0.62 0.11 -12.22
C GLU A 122 1.72 -0.64 -11.44
N GLY A 123 1.89 -1.93 -11.75
CA GLY A 123 2.94 -2.74 -11.12
C GLY A 123 4.33 -2.25 -11.47
N ARG A 124 5.35 -2.74 -10.75
CA ARG A 124 6.73 -2.57 -11.21
C ARG A 124 6.86 -3.31 -12.54
N THR A 125 6.92 -2.57 -13.63
CA THR A 125 7.39 -3.13 -14.89
C THR A 125 8.84 -3.55 -14.67
N ASN A 126 9.14 -4.83 -14.85
CA ASN A 126 10.52 -5.29 -14.97
C ASN A 126 11.09 -4.64 -16.24
N GLN A 127 11.59 -3.41 -16.14
CA GLN A 127 12.62 -2.99 -17.05
C GLN A 127 13.86 -3.81 -16.69
N PHE A 128 14.28 -4.66 -17.63
CA PHE A 128 15.51 -5.47 -17.69
C PHE A 128 15.51 -6.86 -17.00
N HIS A 129 15.32 -7.90 -17.82
CA HIS A 129 16.44 -8.76 -18.24
C HIS A 129 16.11 -9.52 -19.53
#